data_AF-A0A7C1E7T5-F1
#
_entry.id   AF-A0A7C1E7T5-F1
#
_cell.length_a   1.000
_cell.length_b   1.000
_cell.length_c   1.000
_cell.angle_alpha   90.00
_cell.angle_beta   90.00
_cell.angle_gamma   90.00
#
_symmetry.space_group_name_H-M   'P 1'
#
loop_
_entity.id
_entity.type
_entity.pdbx_description
1 polymer ?
#
loop_
_entity_poly.entity_id
_entity_poly.type
_entity_poly.pdbx_seq_one_letter_code
_entity_poly.pdbx_strand_id
1 'polypeptide(L)'
;MEKKSGIVGFTGAFREQIGAVEAGAKVVFTGSVAVCTPFIELLAYTVRDKGFEMIYVPVADAKEARKIIEVPKVGFSVLDEPADPDNPDVVVVLGGLAMPKFGCAPEAVTKLITELAGKAKPKIIGVSFMNIFERAGWDKQVPFDVIIDTTMESVVK
;
A
#
# COMPACT_ATOMS: atom_id res chain seq x y z
N MET A 1 16.86 4.70 -13.18
CA MET A 1 16.43 4.36 -11.81
C MET A 1 17.47 4.88 -10.84
N GLU A 2 17.07 5.75 -9.92
CA GLU A 2 17.92 6.19 -8.83
C GLU A 2 17.88 5.15 -7.71
N LYS A 3 19.04 4.64 -7.27
CA LYS A 3 19.12 3.64 -6.20
C LYS A 3 19.07 4.35 -4.85
N LYS A 4 18.01 4.11 -4.09
CA LYS A 4 17.86 4.54 -2.71
C LYS A 4 18.00 3.32 -1.79
N SER A 5 18.66 3.47 -0.64
CA SER A 5 19.03 2.35 0.23
C SER A 5 18.45 2.47 1.64
N GLY A 6 18.24 1.31 2.28
CA GLY A 6 17.74 1.20 3.64
C GLY A 6 16.33 1.75 3.84
N ILE A 7 15.94 1.91 5.10
CA ILE A 7 14.59 2.38 5.49
C ILE A 7 14.33 3.80 4.97
N VAL A 8 15.34 4.69 5.02
CA VAL A 8 15.23 6.06 4.51
C VAL A 8 14.99 6.06 3.00
N GLY A 9 15.68 5.19 2.26
CA GLY A 9 15.47 5.07 0.82
C GLY A 9 14.09 4.54 0.46
N PHE A 10 13.65 3.49 1.17
CA PHE A 10 12.31 2.90 1.00
C PHE A 10 11.19 3.91 1.28
N THR A 11 11.19 4.50 2.47
CA THR A 11 10.16 5.48 2.88
C THR A 11 10.25 6.77 2.05
N GLY A 12 11.45 7.24 1.73
CA GLY A 12 11.66 8.39 0.87
C GLY A 12 11.14 8.20 -0.56
N ALA A 13 11.31 7.00 -1.14
CA ALA A 13 10.74 6.66 -2.45
C ALA A 13 9.21 6.71 -2.42
N PHE A 14 8.58 6.14 -1.39
CA PHE A 14 7.12 6.21 -1.23
C PHE A 14 6.64 7.65 -1.09
N ARG A 15 7.28 8.43 -0.22
CA ARG A 15 6.94 9.85 0.00
C ARG A 15 7.01 10.68 -1.27
N GLU A 16 8.01 10.44 -2.11
CA GLU A 16 8.14 11.15 -3.40
C GLU A 16 6.99 10.79 -4.34
N GLN A 17 6.65 9.51 -4.47
CA GLN A 17 5.61 9.07 -5.40
C GLN A 17 4.20 9.52 -4.98
N ILE A 18 3.93 9.59 -3.68
CA ILE A 18 2.65 10.09 -3.16
C ILE A 18 2.66 11.61 -2.92
N GLY A 19 3.80 12.28 -3.04
CA GLY A 19 3.99 13.67 -2.64
C GLY A 19 3.17 14.69 -3.44
N ALA A 20 2.81 14.36 -4.67
CA ALA A 20 1.97 15.17 -5.57
C ALA A 20 0.47 15.08 -5.27
N VAL A 21 0.05 14.20 -4.35
CA VAL A 21 -1.34 14.05 -3.93
C VAL A 21 -1.71 15.18 -2.97
N GLU A 22 -2.90 15.75 -3.15
CA GLU A 22 -3.42 16.86 -2.36
C GLU A 22 -3.58 16.49 -0.88
N ALA A 23 -3.33 17.44 0.02
CA ALA A 23 -3.54 17.22 1.44
C ALA A 23 -5.01 16.88 1.73
N GLY A 24 -5.26 15.99 2.68
CA GLY A 24 -6.63 15.52 2.99
C GLY A 24 -7.17 14.41 2.08
N ALA A 25 -6.41 13.98 1.07
CA ALA A 25 -6.79 12.87 0.19
C ALA A 25 -7.01 11.54 0.94
N LYS A 26 -7.86 10.67 0.37
CA LYS A 26 -8.12 9.31 0.84
C LYS A 26 -7.13 8.33 0.20
N VAL A 27 -6.40 7.61 1.04
CA VAL A 27 -5.39 6.61 0.65
C VAL A 27 -5.80 5.25 1.18
N VAL A 28 -6.09 4.33 0.26
CA VAL A 28 -6.43 2.93 0.57
C VAL A 28 -5.21 2.06 0.36
N PHE A 29 -4.75 1.40 1.41
CA PHE A 29 -3.73 0.37 1.36
C PHE A 29 -4.39 -1.01 1.25
N THR A 30 -3.89 -1.88 0.39
CA THR A 30 -4.31 -3.29 0.34
C THR A 30 -3.09 -4.20 0.38
N GLY A 31 -3.16 -5.24 1.22
CA GLY A 31 -2.01 -6.04 1.59
C GLY A 31 -2.39 -7.33 2.29
N SER A 32 -1.48 -8.29 2.29
CA SER A 32 -1.65 -9.55 3.03
C SER A 32 -1.60 -9.32 4.54
N VAL A 33 -2.55 -9.89 5.28
CA VAL A 33 -2.64 -9.80 6.74
C VAL A 33 -1.43 -10.38 7.47
N ALA A 34 -0.67 -11.28 6.84
CA ALA A 34 0.44 -11.98 7.48
C ALA A 34 1.70 -11.11 7.61
N VAL A 35 1.95 -10.24 6.63
CA VAL A 35 3.26 -9.57 6.50
C VAL A 35 3.16 -8.10 6.14
N CYS A 36 2.05 -7.63 5.56
CA CYS A 36 1.97 -6.29 5.00
C CYS A 36 1.64 -5.22 6.04
N THR A 37 0.87 -5.55 7.08
CA THR A 37 0.38 -4.57 8.08
C THR A 37 1.49 -3.69 8.68
N PRO A 38 2.65 -4.23 9.12
CA PRO A 38 3.71 -3.38 9.67
C PRO A 38 4.32 -2.41 8.63
N PHE A 39 4.36 -2.80 7.35
CA PHE A 39 4.82 -1.91 6.29
C PHE A 39 3.78 -0.83 5.97
N ILE A 40 2.48 -1.16 6.02
CA ILE A 40 1.40 -0.17 5.85
C ILE A 40 1.51 0.90 6.92
N GLU A 41 1.69 0.50 8.18
CA GLU A 41 1.84 1.41 9.32
C GLU A 41 3.09 2.29 9.18
N LEU A 42 4.22 1.72 8.72
CA LEU A 42 5.45 2.47 8.43
C LEU A 42 5.25 3.49 7.29
N LEU A 43 4.58 3.10 6.21
CA LEU A 43 4.29 3.97 5.07
C LEU A 43 3.29 5.08 5.44
N ALA A 44 2.30 4.77 6.28
CA ALA A 44 1.37 5.76 6.82
C ALA A 44 2.10 6.82 7.65
N TYR A 45 3.01 6.40 8.54
CA TYR A 45 3.85 7.33 9.31
C TYR A 45 4.72 8.23 8.42
N THR A 46 5.16 7.72 7.27
CA THR A 46 6.00 8.45 6.31
C THR A 46 5.29 9.67 5.71
N VAL A 47 3.96 9.67 5.68
CA VAL A 47 3.11 10.74 5.11
C VAL A 47 2.24 11.43 6.15
N ARG A 48 2.55 11.28 7.44
CA ARG A 48 1.76 11.80 8.57
C ARG A 48 1.42 13.29 8.50
N ASP A 49 2.29 14.10 7.89
CA ASP A 49 2.11 15.55 7.74
C ASP A 49 1.14 15.96 6.61
N LYS A 50 0.67 14.99 5.81
CA LYS A 50 -0.24 15.25 4.68
C LYS A 50 -1.72 15.29 5.07
N GLY A 51 -2.06 14.87 6.29
CA GLY A 51 -3.45 14.83 6.76
C GLY A 51 -4.36 13.90 5.96
N PHE A 52 -3.80 12.85 5.33
CA PHE A 52 -4.57 11.88 4.55
C PHE A 52 -5.55 11.09 5.43
N GLU A 53 -6.71 10.77 4.87
CA GLU A 53 -7.57 9.71 5.39
C GLU A 53 -6.98 8.36 4.94
N MET A 54 -6.46 7.57 5.89
CA MET A 54 -5.74 6.33 5.57
C MET A 54 -6.53 5.10 6.02
N ILE A 55 -6.72 4.18 5.08
CA ILE A 55 -7.57 3.00 5.25
C ILE A 55 -6.79 1.76 4.84
N TYR A 56 -6.89 0.70 5.62
CA TYR A 56 -6.39 -0.62 5.25
C TYR A 56 -7.54 -1.52 4.81
N VAL A 57 -7.43 -2.09 3.61
CA VAL A 57 -8.33 -3.11 3.06
C VAL A 57 -7.55 -4.44 2.99
N PRO A 58 -7.72 -5.35 3.96
CA PRO A 58 -6.98 -6.61 3.99
C PRO A 58 -7.40 -7.55 2.86
N VAL A 59 -6.42 -8.19 2.21
CA VAL A 59 -6.63 -9.25 1.20
C VAL A 59 -7.58 -8.85 0.06
N ALA A 60 -7.63 -7.55 -0.25
CA ALA A 60 -8.53 -6.97 -1.24
C ALA A 60 -10.03 -7.23 -0.99
N ASP A 61 -10.44 -7.33 0.28
CA ASP A 61 -11.86 -7.39 0.67
C ASP A 61 -12.32 -6.06 1.29
N ALA A 62 -13.05 -5.25 0.50
CA ALA A 62 -13.54 -3.93 0.91
C ALA A 62 -14.41 -3.97 2.18
N LYS A 63 -15.07 -5.10 2.48
CA LYS A 63 -15.91 -5.24 3.68
C LYS A 63 -15.10 -5.28 4.96
N GLU A 64 -13.82 -5.63 4.84
CA GLU A 64 -12.89 -5.69 5.96
C GLU A 64 -12.06 -4.42 6.10
N ALA A 65 -12.49 -3.31 5.49
CA ALA A 65 -11.81 -2.03 5.61
C ALA A 65 -11.68 -1.58 7.09
N ARG A 66 -10.49 -1.11 7.45
CA ARG A 66 -10.12 -0.64 8.79
C ARG A 66 -9.41 0.70 8.74
N LYS A 67 -9.60 1.55 9.74
CA LYS A 67 -8.89 2.82 9.84
C LYS A 67 -7.41 2.62 10.18
N ILE A 68 -6.57 3.48 9.62
CA ILE A 68 -5.17 3.65 10.01
C ILE A 68 -5.07 5.03 10.65
N ILE A 69 -4.73 5.10 11.94
CA ILE A 69 -4.63 6.37 12.66
C ILE A 69 -3.30 6.51 13.40
N GLU A 70 -2.93 7.75 13.70
CA GLU A 70 -1.85 8.02 14.64
C GLU A 70 -2.31 7.72 16.08
N VAL A 71 -1.63 6.78 16.73
CA VAL A 71 -1.80 6.43 18.13
C VAL A 71 -0.69 7.13 18.94
N PRO A 72 -1.04 8.02 19.89
CA PRO A 72 -0.06 8.76 20.67
C PRO A 72 0.98 7.85 21.34
N LYS A 73 2.27 8.19 21.16
CA LYS A 73 3.44 7.46 21.68
C LYS A 73 3.65 6.04 21.13
N VAL A 74 2.84 5.59 20.17
CA VAL A 74 2.99 4.28 19.51
C VAL A 74 3.43 4.46 18.05
N GLY A 75 2.77 5.35 17.30
CA GLY A 75 2.98 5.54 15.87
C GLY A 75 1.66 5.39 15.11
N PHE A 76 1.72 5.10 13.80
CA PHE A 76 0.50 4.76 13.06
C PHE A 76 0.13 3.30 13.31
N SER A 77 -1.16 3.03 13.49
CA SER A 77 -1.66 1.68 13.72
C SER A 77 -2.94 1.44 12.94
N VAL A 78 -3.08 0.23 12.40
CA VAL A 78 -4.38 -0.29 11.97
C VAL A 78 -5.20 -0.58 13.21
N LEU A 79 -6.39 0.00 13.32
CA LEU A 79 -7.32 -0.28 14.40
C LEU A 79 -8.45 -1.20 13.96
N ASP A 80 -9.05 -1.91 14.90
CA ASP A 80 -10.29 -2.64 14.65
C ASP A 80 -11.51 -1.71 14.65
N GLU A 81 -11.47 -0.69 13.79
CA GLU A 81 -12.55 0.25 13.55
C GLU A 81 -12.89 0.23 12.05
N PRO A 82 -14.14 -0.08 11.66
CA PRO A 82 -14.57 -0.04 10.26
C PRO A 82 -14.32 1.31 9.61
N ALA A 83 -13.98 1.28 8.32
CA ALA A 83 -13.76 2.47 7.50
C ALA A 83 -14.50 2.37 6.16
N ASP A 84 -14.73 3.51 5.52
CA ASP A 84 -15.32 3.58 4.17
C ASP A 84 -14.21 3.73 3.11
N PRO A 85 -13.86 2.64 2.38
CA PRO A 85 -12.78 2.67 1.39
C PRO A 85 -13.19 3.32 0.05
N ASP A 86 -14.44 3.71 -0.14
CA ASP A 86 -14.95 4.16 -1.44
C ASP A 86 -14.36 5.51 -1.87
N ASN A 87 -14.25 5.70 -3.18
CA ASN A 87 -13.72 6.90 -3.83
C ASN A 87 -12.31 7.30 -3.35
N PRO A 88 -11.32 6.39 -3.34
CA PRO A 88 -9.96 6.75 -2.95
C PRO A 88 -9.31 7.63 -4.01
N ASP A 89 -8.40 8.51 -3.58
CA ASP A 89 -7.50 9.25 -4.48
C ASP A 89 -6.30 8.37 -4.86
N VAL A 90 -5.89 7.48 -3.95
CA VAL A 90 -4.74 6.59 -4.11
C VAL A 90 -5.08 5.19 -3.61
N VAL A 91 -4.71 4.17 -4.38
CA VAL A 91 -4.67 2.77 -3.93
C VAL A 91 -3.22 2.30 -3.89
N VAL A 92 -2.76 1.86 -2.73
CA VAL A 92 -1.42 1.31 -2.51
C VAL A 92 -1.53 -0.20 -2.38
N VAL A 93 -1.02 -0.95 -3.35
CA VAL A 93 -1.06 -2.42 -3.37
C VAL A 93 0.29 -2.95 -2.90
N LEU A 94 0.28 -3.81 -1.88
CA LEU A 94 1.51 -4.37 -1.31
C LEU A 94 1.81 -5.76 -1.87
N GLY A 95 3.09 -6.01 -2.15
CA GLY A 95 3.58 -7.22 -2.83
C GLY A 95 3.29 -8.54 -2.11
N GLY A 96 2.96 -8.52 -0.83
CA GLY A 96 2.51 -9.72 -0.10
C GLY A 96 1.25 -10.34 -0.70
N LEU A 97 0.41 -9.55 -1.41
CA LEU A 97 -0.75 -10.07 -2.13
C LEU A 97 -0.39 -10.93 -3.34
N ALA A 98 0.80 -10.77 -3.90
CA ALA A 98 1.29 -11.56 -5.03
C ALA A 98 2.04 -12.83 -4.57
N MET A 99 2.14 -13.09 -3.27
CA MET A 99 2.83 -14.27 -2.74
C MET A 99 1.91 -15.51 -2.73
N PRO A 100 2.39 -16.69 -3.16
CA PRO A 100 1.56 -17.90 -3.28
C PRO A 100 0.82 -18.36 -2.01
N LYS A 101 1.38 -18.10 -0.81
CA LYS A 101 0.82 -18.59 0.46
C LYS A 101 -0.13 -17.63 1.14
N PHE A 102 0.07 -16.33 0.97
CA PHE A 102 -0.56 -15.29 1.79
C PHE A 102 -1.34 -14.28 0.97
N GLY A 103 -1.29 -14.43 -0.35
CA GLY A 103 -1.84 -13.51 -1.32
C GLY A 103 -3.23 -13.87 -1.79
N CYS A 104 -3.64 -13.17 -2.84
CA CYS A 104 -4.88 -13.41 -3.56
C CYS A 104 -4.60 -13.48 -5.07
N ALA A 105 -5.63 -13.66 -5.89
CA ALA A 105 -5.48 -13.55 -7.33
C ALA A 105 -5.41 -12.07 -7.75
N PRO A 106 -4.62 -11.68 -8.78
CA PRO A 106 -4.53 -10.28 -9.21
C PRO A 106 -5.90 -9.70 -9.61
N GLU A 107 -6.83 -10.55 -10.08
CA GLU A 107 -8.20 -10.18 -10.40
C GLU A 107 -8.98 -9.67 -9.19
N ALA A 108 -8.67 -10.16 -7.98
CA ALA A 108 -9.29 -9.65 -6.76
C ALA A 108 -8.88 -8.19 -6.51
N VAL A 109 -7.61 -7.85 -6.79
CA VAL A 109 -7.10 -6.48 -6.64
C VAL A 109 -7.66 -5.55 -7.72
N THR A 110 -7.70 -5.98 -8.98
CA THR A 110 -8.28 -5.17 -10.06
C THR A 110 -9.78 -4.96 -9.87
N LYS A 111 -10.49 -5.98 -9.38
CA LYS A 111 -11.89 -5.88 -8.98
C LYS A 111 -12.06 -4.88 -7.84
N LEU A 112 -11.28 -4.98 -6.75
CA LEU A 112 -11.32 -4.02 -5.66
C LEU A 112 -11.12 -2.59 -6.17
N ILE A 113 -10.06 -2.35 -6.95
CA ILE A 113 -9.78 -1.01 -7.50
C ILE A 113 -10.97 -0.48 -8.30
N THR A 114 -11.63 -1.34 -9.09
CA THR A 114 -12.79 -0.97 -9.89
C THR A 114 -14.02 -0.69 -9.03
N GLU A 115 -14.26 -1.50 -7.98
CA GLU A 115 -15.39 -1.34 -7.07
C GLU A 115 -15.27 -0.09 -6.19
N LEU A 116 -14.05 0.22 -5.72
CA LEU A 116 -13.78 1.42 -4.94
C LEU A 116 -13.75 2.70 -5.80
N ALA A 117 -13.47 2.57 -7.10
CA ALA A 117 -13.32 3.72 -7.99
C ALA A 117 -14.63 4.51 -8.09
N GLY A 118 -14.53 5.80 -7.75
CA GLY A 118 -15.62 6.76 -7.89
C GLY A 118 -15.71 7.33 -9.30
N LYS A 119 -15.95 8.65 -9.34
CA LYS A 119 -15.97 9.42 -10.60
C LYS A 119 -14.58 9.57 -11.24
N ALA A 120 -13.51 9.44 -10.46
CA ALA A 120 -12.13 9.58 -10.90
C ALA A 120 -11.37 8.27 -10.64
N LYS A 121 -10.46 7.92 -11.57
CA LYS A 121 -9.57 6.77 -11.39
C LYS A 121 -8.53 7.14 -10.31
N PRO A 122 -8.35 6.32 -9.25
CA PRO A 122 -7.29 6.53 -8.28
C PRO A 122 -5.91 6.35 -8.90
N LYS A 123 -4.90 6.98 -8.31
CA LYS A 123 -3.50 6.63 -8.57
C LYS A 123 -3.18 5.27 -7.93
N ILE A 124 -2.56 4.36 -8.67
CA ILE A 124 -2.28 2.99 -8.23
C ILE A 124 -0.78 2.82 -8.03
N ILE A 125 -0.36 2.69 -6.77
CA ILE A 125 1.04 2.56 -6.35
C ILE A 125 1.28 1.11 -5.92
N GLY A 126 2.19 0.41 -6.60
CA GLY A 126 2.69 -0.89 -6.16
C GLY A 126 3.86 -0.70 -5.19
N VAL A 127 3.84 -1.37 -4.04
CA VAL A 127 4.99 -1.43 -3.12
C VAL A 127 5.37 -2.88 -2.88
N SER A 128 6.56 -3.28 -3.32
CA SER A 128 7.02 -4.68 -3.27
C SER A 128 8.44 -4.83 -2.76
N PHE A 129 8.75 -6.10 -2.44
CA PHE A 129 10.10 -6.54 -2.15
C PHE A 129 10.48 -7.67 -3.11
N MET A 130 11.78 -7.72 -3.43
CA MET A 130 12.39 -8.83 -4.20
C MET A 130 11.69 -9.11 -5.54
N ASN A 131 11.24 -8.03 -6.19
CA ASN A 131 10.60 -8.02 -7.50
C ASN A 131 9.37 -8.94 -7.62
N ILE A 132 8.59 -9.10 -6.55
CA ILE A 132 7.51 -10.10 -6.53
C ILE A 132 6.41 -9.80 -7.55
N PHE A 133 6.09 -8.53 -7.84
CA PHE A 133 5.06 -8.21 -8.82
C PHE A 133 5.45 -8.67 -10.22
N GLU A 134 6.66 -8.37 -10.70
CA GLU A 134 7.12 -8.84 -12.02
C GLU A 134 7.27 -10.36 -12.06
N ARG A 135 7.82 -10.96 -11.00
CA ARG A 135 7.99 -12.43 -10.90
C ARG A 135 6.66 -13.18 -10.91
N ALA A 136 5.60 -12.58 -10.36
CA ALA A 136 4.24 -13.12 -10.39
C ALA A 136 3.45 -12.67 -11.64
N GLY A 137 4.01 -11.82 -12.49
CA GLY A 137 3.35 -11.26 -13.68
C GLY A 137 2.25 -10.25 -13.38
N TRP A 138 2.22 -9.69 -12.16
CA TRP A 138 1.21 -8.71 -11.74
C TRP A 138 1.44 -7.33 -12.34
N ASP A 139 2.67 -7.00 -12.71
CA ASP A 139 3.05 -5.79 -13.44
C ASP A 139 2.29 -5.64 -14.78
N LYS A 140 1.80 -6.74 -15.33
CA LYS A 140 1.02 -6.78 -16.59
C LYS A 140 -0.49 -6.93 -16.39
N GLN A 141 -0.93 -7.20 -15.16
CA GLN A 141 -2.33 -7.52 -14.85
C GLN A 141 -2.99 -6.45 -14.00
N VAL A 142 -2.26 -5.88 -13.04
CA VAL A 142 -2.70 -4.76 -12.21
C VAL A 142 -2.22 -3.46 -12.87
N PRO A 143 -3.10 -2.47 -13.08
CA PRO A 143 -2.76 -1.25 -13.81
C PRO A 143 -2.00 -0.24 -12.93
N PHE A 144 -0.81 -0.64 -12.46
CA PHE A 144 0.08 0.22 -11.68
C PHE A 144 0.50 1.48 -12.45
N ASP A 145 0.35 2.64 -11.83
CA ASP A 145 0.93 3.88 -12.36
C ASP A 145 2.41 4.01 -11.97
N VAL A 146 2.81 3.40 -10.84
CA VAL A 146 4.21 3.29 -10.40
C VAL A 146 4.41 2.06 -9.52
N ILE A 147 5.59 1.43 -9.62
CA ILE A 147 6.02 0.35 -8.73
C ILE A 147 7.29 0.78 -7.99
N ILE A 148 7.26 0.64 -6.66
CA ILE A 148 8.41 0.81 -5.77
C ILE A 148 8.83 -0.59 -5.33
N ASP A 149 9.91 -1.10 -5.90
CA ASP A 149 10.49 -2.39 -5.51
C ASP A 149 11.75 -2.19 -4.66
N THR A 150 11.82 -2.92 -3.54
CA THR A 150 12.95 -2.87 -2.61
C THR A 150 13.62 -4.24 -2.48
N THR A 151 14.93 -4.28 -2.69
CA THR A 151 15.74 -5.47 -2.39
C THR A 151 16.19 -5.43 -0.93
N MET A 152 16.04 -6.56 -0.23
CA MET A 152 16.49 -6.74 1.15
C MET A 152 17.49 -7.89 1.25
N GLU A 153 18.53 -7.67 2.04
CA GLU A 153 19.55 -8.67 2.37
C GLU A 153 19.75 -8.70 3.89
N SER A 154 20.12 -9.87 4.41
CA SER A 154 20.40 -10.07 5.84
C SER A 154 21.76 -10.73 5.99
N VAL A 155 22.55 -10.25 6.96
CA VAL A 155 23.85 -10.82 7.30
C VAL A 155 23.80 -11.28 8.75
N VAL A 156 23.98 -12.58 8.98
CA VAL A 156 24.13 -13.15 10.32
C VAL A 156 25.62 -13.16 10.66
N LYS A 157 25.99 -12.59 11.81
CA LYS A 157 27.37 -12.58 12.32
C LYS A 157 27.44 -13.37 13.61
#